data_AF-A0A0M8T8R5-F1
#
_entry.id   AF-A0A0M8T8R5-F1
#
_cell.length_a   1.000
_cell.length_b   1.000
_cell.length_c   1.000
_cell.angle_alpha   90.00
_cell.angle_beta   90.00
_cell.angle_gamma   90.00
#
_symmetry.space_group_name_H-M   'P 1'
#
loop_
_entity.id
_entity.type
_entity.pdbx_description
1 polymer ?
#
loop_
_entity_poly.entity_id
_entity_poly.type
_entity_poly.pdbx_seq_one_letter_code
_entity_poly.pdbx_strand_id
1 'polypeptide(L)' 'MGAHAMGAFVAHTGTDVYGPGKVIGTDGDWRRVRFVYFVATVAVGDLRPASPQEEGEVRAWLREKAVRHGGNW' A
#
# COMPACT_ATOMS: atom_id res chain seq x y z
N MET A 1 -15.56 5.95 -1.70
CA MET A 1 -14.34 5.62 -0.92
C MET A 1 -13.23 6.55 -1.41
N GLY A 2 -12.61 7.33 -0.52
CA GLY A 2 -11.57 8.29 -0.92
C GLY A 2 -10.32 7.58 -1.46
N ALA A 3 -9.54 8.29 -2.29
CA ALA A 3 -8.37 7.77 -3.01
C ALA A 3 -7.27 7.14 -2.11
N HIS A 4 -7.31 7.40 -0.80
CA HIS A 4 -6.35 6.91 0.19
C HIS A 4 -7.03 6.25 1.41
N ALA A 5 -8.25 5.72 1.21
CA ALA A 5 -8.97 5.00 2.26
C ALA A 5 -8.36 3.60 2.52
N MET A 6 -8.76 2.96 3.62
CA MET A 6 -8.40 1.57 3.88
C MET A 6 -8.72 0.67 2.67
N GLY A 7 -7.75 -0.15 2.27
CA GLY A 7 -7.84 -1.02 1.10
C GLY A 7 -7.38 -0.39 -0.22
N ALA A 8 -7.18 0.93 -0.28
CA ALA A 8 -6.67 1.60 -1.47
C ALA A 8 -5.22 1.22 -1.77
N PHE A 9 -4.88 1.19 -3.06
CA PHE A 9 -3.51 1.01 -3.53
C PHE A 9 -2.87 2.37 -3.79
N VAL A 10 -1.69 2.59 -3.23
CA VAL A 10 -1.01 3.87 -3.21
C VAL A 10 0.47 3.71 -3.50
N ALA A 11 1.11 4.78 -3.95
CA ALA A 11 2.56 4.90 -4.04
C ALA A 11 2.98 6.25 -3.45
N HIS A 12 4.24 6.34 -3.02
CA HIS A 12 4.79 7.59 -2.50
C HIS A 12 5.01 8.60 -3.65
N THR A 13 4.74 9.88 -3.40
CA THR A 13 4.86 10.96 -4.41
C THR A 13 6.30 11.40 -4.60
N GLY A 14 7.06 11.52 -3.52
CA GLY A 14 8.45 12.03 -3.51
C GLY A 14 9.56 10.97 -3.66
N THR A 15 9.24 9.67 -3.74
CA THR A 15 10.24 8.61 -3.89
C THR A 15 9.62 7.32 -4.41
N ASP A 16 10.38 6.55 -5.16
CA ASP A 16 10.08 5.19 -5.63
C ASP A 16 10.64 4.11 -4.69
N VAL A 17 11.50 4.47 -3.73
CA VAL A 17 12.17 3.53 -2.81
C VAL A 17 11.17 2.67 -2.04
N TYR A 18 9.99 3.21 -1.73
CA TYR A 18 8.96 2.47 -1.02
C TYR A 18 8.18 1.51 -1.92
N GLY A 19 8.18 1.76 -3.23
CA GLY A 19 7.33 1.09 -4.19
C GLY A 19 5.83 1.32 -3.92
N PRO A 20 4.95 0.61 -4.63
CA PRO A 20 3.53 0.65 -4.37
C PRO A 20 3.15 -0.21 -3.15
N GLY A 21 2.03 0.13 -2.53
CA GLY A 21 1.52 -0.55 -1.36
C GLY A 21 0.01 -0.47 -1.23
N LYS A 22 -0.51 -1.10 -0.16
CA LYS A 22 -1.94 -1.10 0.17
C LYS A 22 -2.16 -0.44 1.53
N VAL A 23 -3.11 0.48 1.62
CA VAL A 23 -3.51 1.08 2.90
C VAL A 23 -4.18 0.02 3.76
N ILE A 24 -3.62 -0.22 4.95
CA ILE A 24 -4.12 -1.18 5.95
C ILE A 24 -4.69 -0.52 7.21
N GLY A 25 -4.51 0.79 7.37
CA GLY A 25 -5.08 1.56 8.46
C GLY A 25 -5.04 3.06 8.20
N THR A 26 -5.88 3.81 8.90
CA THR A 26 -6.03 5.25 8.78
C THR A 26 -6.05 5.88 10.17
N ASP A 27 -5.29 6.96 10.36
CA ASP A 27 -5.26 7.75 11.59
C ASP A 27 -5.14 9.23 11.23
N GLY A 28 -6.26 9.96 11.25
CA GLY A 28 -6.32 11.36 10.79
C GLY A 28 -5.72 11.54 9.39
N ASP A 29 -4.63 12.31 9.30
CA ASP A 29 -3.89 12.59 8.07
C ASP A 29 -2.82 11.55 7.71
N TRP A 30 -2.71 10.48 8.49
CA TRP A 30 -1.73 9.41 8.32
C TRP A 30 -2.34 8.10 7.84
N ARG A 31 -1.65 7.42 6.92
CA ARG A 31 -2.04 6.12 6.36
C ARG A 31 -0.98 5.12 6.76
N ARG A 32 -1.41 4.04 7.41
CA ARG A 32 -0.56 2.86 7.60
C ARG A 32 -0.61 2.05 6.31
N VAL A 33 0.49 1.99 5.59
CA VAL A 33 0.60 1.36 4.27
C VAL A 33 1.48 0.12 4.37
N ARG A 34 1.00 -1.00 3.81
CA ARG A 34 1.79 -2.21 3.59
C ARG A 34 2.47 -2.09 2.23
N PHE A 35 3.76 -1.85 2.25
CA PHE A 35 4.64 -2.00 1.09
C PHE A 35 5.16 -3.45 1.03
N VAL A 36 5.77 -3.79 -0.11
CA VAL A 36 6.32 -5.13 -0.38
C VAL A 36 7.32 -5.55 0.70
N TYR A 37 8.20 -4.65 1.13
CA TYR A 37 9.29 -4.98 2.06
C TYR A 37 9.03 -4.59 3.52
N PHE A 38 8.17 -3.60 3.78
CA PHE A 38 7.93 -3.08 5.13
C PHE A 38 6.52 -2.48 5.27
N VAL A 39 6.19 -2.03 6.48
CA VAL A 39 4.99 -1.25 6.78
C VAL A 39 5.44 0.12 7.25
N ALA A 40 4.85 1.18 6.71
CA ALA A 40 5.15 2.54 7.14
C ALA A 40 3.88 3.36 7.35
N THR A 41 3.99 4.36 8.21
CA THR A 41 2.95 5.39 8.39
C THR A 41 3.36 6.59 7.56
N VAL A 42 2.53 6.97 6.59
CA VAL A 42 2.83 8.00 5.59
C VAL A 42 1.73 9.05 5.60
N ALA A 43 2.10 10.34 5.50
CA ALA A 43 1.13 11.42 5.43
C ALA A 43 0.36 11.34 4.10
N VAL A 44 -0.92 11.72 4.10
CA VAL A 44 -1.75 11.60 2.88
C VAL A 44 -1.24 12.44 1.72
N GLY A 45 -0.63 13.61 2.01
CA GLY A 45 -0.04 14.49 1.00
C GLY A 45 1.16 13.88 0.27
N ASP A 46 1.80 12.88 0.89
CA ASP A 46 2.94 12.17 0.31
C ASP A 46 2.50 10.90 -0.46
N LEU A 47 1.20 10.67 -0.60
CA LEU A 47 0.64 9.53 -1.30
C LEU A 47 -0.08 9.96 -2.57
N ARG A 48 0.14 9.20 -3.65
CA ARG A 48 -0.69 9.21 -4.84
C ARG A 48 -1.41 7.87 -5.00
N PRO A 49 -2.52 7.82 -5.74
CA PRO A 49 -3.06 6.56 -6.22
C PRO A 49 -1.98 5.75 -6.95
N ALA A 50 -1.95 4.45 -6.71
CA ALA A 50 -1.17 3.53 -7.53
C ALA A 50 -1.76 3.51 -8.95
N SER A 51 -0.90 3.38 -9.95
CA SER A 51 -1.31 3.07 -11.32
C SER A 51 -1.89 1.65 -11.39
N PRO A 52 -2.66 1.31 -12.46
CA PRO A 52 -3.19 -0.03 -12.64
C PRO A 52 -2.11 -1.13 -12.64
N GLN A 53 -0.92 -0.82 -13.17
CA GLN A 53 0.21 -1.75 -13.19
C GLN A 53 0.75 -1.99 -11.78
N GLU A 54 1.04 -0.92 -11.04
CA GLU A 54 1.50 -0.99 -9.64
C GLU A 54 0.49 -1.73 -8.75
N GLU A 55 -0.81 -1.49 -8.93
CA GLU A 55 -1.85 -2.23 -8.24
C GLU A 55 -1.80 -3.73 -8.57
N GLY A 56 -1.60 -4.08 -9.84
CA GLY A 56 -1.42 -5.46 -10.29
C GLY A 56 -0.25 -6.16 -9.59
N GLU A 57 0.88 -5.48 -9.46
CA GLU A 57 2.09 -5.97 -8.78
C GLU A 57 1.82 -6.22 -7.29
N VAL A 58 1.23 -5.26 -6.58
CA VAL A 58 0.88 -5.42 -5.15
C VAL A 58 -0.13 -6.56 -4.96
N ARG A 59 -1.12 -6.69 -5.84
CA ARG A 59 -2.12 -7.78 -5.77
C ARG A 59 -1.50 -9.15 -6.04
N ALA A 60 -0.59 -9.26 -7.00
CA ALA A 60 0.13 -10.50 -7.27
C ALA A 60 0.96 -10.90 -6.04
N TRP A 61 1.74 -9.95 -5.52
CA TRP A 61 2.53 -10.15 -4.31
C TRP A 61 1.66 -10.59 -3.13
N LEU A 62 0.59 -9.86 -2.79
CA LEU A 62 -0.32 -10.21 -1.69
C LEU A 62 -0.89 -11.64 -1.83
N ARG A 63 -1.20 -12.09 -3.05
CA ARG A 63 -1.69 -13.44 -3.32
C ARG A 63 -0.63 -14.50 -3.08
N GLU A 64 0.57 -14.34 -3.62
CA GLU A 64 1.69 -15.27 -3.40
C GLU A 64 2.00 -15.43 -1.92
N LYS A 65 2.00 -14.29 -1.25
CA LYS A 65 2.26 -14.18 0.15
C LYS A 65 1.15 -14.98 0.86
N ALA A 66 -0.13 -14.78 0.52
CA ALA A 66 -1.26 -15.40 1.24
C ALA A 66 -1.23 -16.92 1.14
N VAL A 67 -0.83 -17.43 -0.03
CA VAL A 67 -0.56 -18.84 -0.25
C VAL A 67 0.56 -19.36 0.67
N ARG A 68 1.63 -18.58 0.85
CA ARG A 68 2.81 -18.98 1.63
C ARG A 68 2.59 -18.95 3.14
N HIS A 69 1.81 -18.01 3.67
CA HIS A 69 1.70 -17.80 5.12
C HIS A 69 0.25 -17.80 5.66
N GLY A 70 -0.73 -18.20 4.85
CA GLY A 70 -2.14 -18.29 5.28
C GLY A 70 -2.78 -16.96 5.66
N GLY A 71 -2.22 -15.84 5.20
CA GLY A 71 -2.72 -14.48 5.50
C GLY A 71 -2.29 -13.89 6.84
N ASN A 72 -1.42 -14.58 7.61
CA ASN A 72 -0.85 -14.08 8.86
C ASN A 72 0.62 -13.67 8.67
N TRP A 73 0.87 -12.39 8.34
CA TRP A 73 2.19 -11.75 8.43
C TRP A 73 2.07 -10.25 8.74
#